data_AF-A0A1M5RQM0-F1
#
_entry.id   AF-A0A1M5RQM0-F1
#
_cell.length_a   1.000
_cell.length_b   1.000
_cell.length_c   1.000
_cell.angle_alpha   90.00
_cell.angle_beta   90.00
_cell.angle_gamma   90.00
#
_symmetry.space_group_name_H-M   'P 1'
#
loop_
_entity.id
_entity.type
_entity.pdbx_description
1 polymer ?
#
loop_
_entity_poly.entity_id
_entity_poly.type
_entity_poly.pdbx_seq_one_letter_code
_entity_poly.pdbx_strand_id
1 'polypeptide(L)'
;MGASDVIPGVSGGTIAVLLGIYDRLIAAINGFLSKNWKQQLGFLVPLGMGVAISILTLSHAINWLFKHYAGPTQFFFLGLIIGILPYLFYKANAKETFKGNHILLLIIGLVLVGSMMFLNEGELEEITNMNMSTYLLLFGSGFIASAAMILPGISGSFILLIIGVYPTINNAIVEIKLDVLAVTGIGILIGLVFMSKMVNYFFKRYTIATYAIIIGMVIGSIFVVFPGWPASINLGLLSIVAFAAGLTAAYVLGRVEYV
;
A
#
# COMPACT_ATOMS: atom_id res chain seq x y z
N MET A 1 0.56 -1.45 -9.60
CA MET A 1 1.25 -0.74 -8.50
C MET A 1 1.04 0.77 -8.62
N GLY A 2 1.48 1.46 -9.68
CA GLY A 2 1.28 2.92 -9.78
C GLY A 2 -0.18 3.38 -9.67
N ALA A 3 -1.11 2.72 -10.38
CA ALA A 3 -2.54 3.05 -10.28
C ALA A 3 -3.16 2.82 -8.89
N SER A 4 -2.63 1.91 -8.07
CA SER A 4 -3.16 1.66 -6.72
C SER A 4 -2.69 2.70 -5.72
N ASP A 5 -1.47 3.22 -5.87
CA ASP A 5 -0.91 4.21 -4.93
C ASP A 5 -1.61 5.57 -5.00
N VAL A 6 -2.39 5.82 -6.05
CA VAL A 6 -3.28 7.00 -6.18
C VAL A 6 -4.48 6.89 -5.22
N ILE A 7 -4.76 5.69 -4.68
CA ILE A 7 -5.99 5.38 -3.97
C ILE A 7 -5.72 5.21 -2.48
N PRO A 8 -6.37 6.00 -1.61
CA PRO A 8 -6.33 5.77 -0.18
C PRO A 8 -6.82 4.37 0.19
N GLY A 9 -6.03 3.65 0.99
CA GLY A 9 -6.37 2.31 1.48
C GLY A 9 -5.91 1.13 0.60
N VAL A 10 -5.39 1.36 -0.62
CA VAL A 10 -4.85 0.30 -1.48
C VAL A 10 -3.36 0.52 -1.71
N SER A 11 -2.49 -0.27 -1.07
CA SER A 11 -1.04 -0.08 -1.24
C SER A 11 -0.48 -0.81 -2.45
N GLY A 12 0.52 -0.20 -3.10
CA GLY A 12 1.35 -0.83 -4.12
C GLY A 12 2.00 -2.13 -3.62
N GLY A 13 2.30 -2.24 -2.34
CA GLY A 13 2.75 -3.47 -1.68
C GLY A 13 1.72 -4.60 -1.79
N THR A 14 0.43 -4.33 -1.56
CA THR A 14 -0.65 -5.31 -1.76
C THR A 14 -0.72 -5.77 -3.21
N ILE A 15 -0.56 -4.84 -4.17
CA ILE A 15 -0.55 -5.19 -5.59
C ILE A 15 0.72 -5.98 -5.98
N ALA A 16 1.87 -5.67 -5.38
CA ALA A 16 3.11 -6.44 -5.59
C ALA A 16 2.99 -7.88 -5.06
N VAL A 17 2.26 -8.08 -3.96
CA VAL A 17 1.92 -9.44 -3.46
C VAL A 17 0.97 -10.13 -4.43
N LEU A 18 -0.01 -9.41 -4.98
CA LEU A 18 -0.97 -9.96 -5.95
C LEU A 18 -0.32 -10.38 -7.25
N LEU A 19 0.62 -9.58 -7.73
CA LEU A 19 1.46 -9.89 -8.88
C LEU A 19 2.64 -10.80 -8.52
N GLY A 20 2.71 -11.29 -7.27
CA GLY A 20 3.75 -12.09 -6.58
C GLY A 20 5.22 -11.73 -6.78
N ILE A 21 5.49 -10.62 -7.46
CA ILE A 21 6.79 -9.94 -7.55
C ILE A 21 7.27 -9.35 -6.23
N TYR A 22 6.49 -9.43 -5.14
CA TYR A 22 6.80 -8.83 -3.85
C TYR A 22 8.17 -9.23 -3.30
N ASP A 23 8.47 -10.53 -3.22
CA ASP A 23 9.74 -10.99 -2.63
C ASP A 23 10.94 -10.52 -3.48
N ARG A 24 10.77 -10.51 -4.81
CA ARG A 24 11.75 -10.01 -5.78
C ARG A 24 11.94 -8.50 -5.63
N LEU A 25 10.87 -7.74 -5.38
CA LEU A 25 10.93 -6.31 -5.10
C LEU A 25 11.73 -6.01 -3.85
N ILE A 26 11.42 -6.70 -2.74
CA ILE A 26 12.18 -6.54 -1.49
C ILE A 26 13.64 -6.92 -1.69
N ALA A 27 13.93 -8.04 -2.36
CA ALA A 27 15.29 -8.46 -2.64
C ALA A 27 16.04 -7.46 -3.52
N ALA A 28 15.40 -6.90 -4.55
CA ALA A 28 16.00 -5.94 -5.47
C ALA A 28 16.32 -4.61 -4.80
N ILE A 29 15.39 -4.07 -3.98
CA ILE A 29 15.64 -2.84 -3.20
C ILE A 29 16.80 -3.05 -2.23
N ASN A 30 16.84 -4.19 -1.54
CA ASN A 30 17.97 -4.53 -0.66
C ASN A 30 19.30 -4.68 -1.41
N GLY A 31 19.26 -5.31 -2.59
CA GLY A 31 20.41 -5.52 -3.45
C GLY A 31 20.92 -4.23 -4.12
N PHE A 32 20.11 -3.17 -4.17
CA PHE A 32 20.47 -1.88 -4.75
C PHE A 32 21.65 -1.20 -4.03
N LEU A 33 21.87 -1.48 -2.74
CA LEU A 33 23.04 -0.99 -2.01
C LEU A 33 24.18 -2.02 -1.91
N SER A 34 24.07 -3.14 -2.62
CA SER A 34 25.12 -4.16 -2.67
C SER A 34 26.09 -3.91 -3.82
N LYS A 35 27.21 -4.64 -3.86
CA LYS A 35 28.15 -4.63 -5.00
C LYS A 35 27.46 -4.98 -6.34
N ASN A 36 26.33 -5.68 -6.31
CA ASN A 36 25.59 -6.14 -7.48
C ASN A 36 24.40 -5.23 -7.84
N TRP A 37 24.38 -3.97 -7.39
CA TRP A 37 23.27 -3.03 -7.63
C TRP A 37 22.85 -2.91 -9.10
N LYS A 38 23.81 -2.97 -10.04
CA LYS A 38 23.55 -2.93 -11.48
C LYS A 38 22.66 -4.08 -11.96
N GLN A 39 22.76 -5.25 -11.35
CA GLN A 39 21.92 -6.41 -11.70
C GLN A 39 20.46 -6.19 -11.25
N GLN A 40 20.25 -5.43 -10.17
CA GLN A 40 18.91 -5.12 -9.67
C GLN A 40 18.18 -4.09 -10.52
N LEU A 41 18.93 -3.21 -11.22
CA LEU A 41 18.35 -2.22 -12.14
C LEU A 41 17.52 -2.87 -13.25
N GLY A 42 17.89 -4.07 -13.71
CA GLY A 42 17.14 -4.80 -14.73
C GLY A 42 15.71 -5.16 -14.31
N PHE A 43 15.42 -5.14 -13.00
CA PHE A 43 14.07 -5.27 -12.46
C PHE A 43 13.50 -3.93 -11.99
N LEU A 44 14.28 -3.14 -11.24
CA LEU A 44 13.82 -1.90 -10.63
C LEU A 44 13.50 -0.80 -11.65
N VAL A 45 14.29 -0.68 -12.73
CA VAL A 45 14.07 0.37 -13.74
C VAL A 45 12.81 0.09 -14.55
N PRO A 46 12.58 -1.11 -15.13
CA PRO A 46 11.31 -1.40 -15.80
C PRO A 46 10.10 -1.27 -14.88
N LEU A 47 10.20 -1.74 -13.62
CA LEU A 47 9.11 -1.60 -12.66
C LEU A 47 8.82 -0.13 -12.35
N GLY A 48 9.86 0.66 -12.05
CA GLY A 48 9.75 2.08 -11.76
C GLY A 48 9.18 2.87 -12.93
N MET A 49 9.63 2.60 -14.15
CA MET A 49 9.06 3.18 -15.37
C MET A 49 7.59 2.78 -15.53
N GLY A 50 7.24 1.52 -15.31
CA GLY A 50 5.85 1.05 -15.37
C GLY A 50 4.95 1.73 -14.32
N VAL A 51 5.45 1.92 -13.09
CA VAL A 51 4.77 2.68 -12.04
C VAL A 51 4.58 4.14 -12.46
N ALA A 52 5.64 4.81 -12.94
CA ALA A 52 5.58 6.21 -13.37
C ALA A 52 4.61 6.41 -14.55
N ILE A 53 4.72 5.58 -15.59
CA ILE A 53 3.80 5.59 -16.75
C ILE A 53 2.39 5.35 -16.26
N SER A 54 2.17 4.35 -15.40
CA SER A 54 0.84 4.06 -14.84
C SER A 54 0.27 5.24 -14.07
N ILE A 55 1.07 5.92 -13.25
CA ILE A 55 0.62 7.12 -12.55
C ILE A 55 0.24 8.21 -13.56
N LEU A 56 1.06 8.47 -14.57
CA LEU A 56 0.77 9.53 -15.55
C LEU A 56 -0.47 9.23 -16.41
N THR A 57 -0.64 7.99 -16.86
CA THR A 57 -1.71 7.62 -17.80
C THR A 57 -3.00 7.20 -17.10
N LEU A 58 -2.93 6.43 -16.01
CA LEU A 58 -4.11 5.88 -15.34
C LEU A 58 -4.62 6.76 -14.20
N SER A 59 -3.83 7.69 -13.63
CA SER A 59 -4.30 8.56 -12.55
C SER A 59 -5.57 9.33 -12.93
N HIS A 60 -5.64 9.85 -14.15
CA HIS A 60 -6.81 10.57 -14.65
C HIS A 60 -8.05 9.68 -14.72
N ALA A 61 -7.90 8.45 -15.23
CA ALA A 61 -9.00 7.49 -15.34
C ALA A 61 -9.50 7.04 -13.95
N ILE A 62 -8.57 6.71 -13.04
CA ILE A 62 -8.89 6.33 -11.66
C ILE A 62 -9.54 7.49 -10.92
N ASN A 63 -9.02 8.71 -11.05
CA ASN A 63 -9.62 9.91 -10.44
C ASN A 63 -11.04 10.16 -10.98
N TRP A 64 -11.27 9.96 -12.28
CA TRP A 64 -12.60 10.09 -12.86
C TRP A 64 -13.56 9.02 -12.31
N LEU A 65 -13.11 7.78 -12.20
CA LEU A 65 -13.87 6.67 -11.60
C LEU A 65 -14.21 6.94 -10.12
N PHE A 66 -13.27 7.47 -9.33
CA PHE A 66 -13.56 7.84 -7.94
C PHE A 66 -14.55 9.01 -7.83
N LYS A 67 -14.48 10.00 -8.72
CA LYS A 67 -15.42 11.13 -8.71
C LYS A 67 -16.85 10.74 -9.08
N HIS A 68 -17.04 9.78 -10.01
CA HIS A 68 -18.37 9.43 -10.53
C HIS A 68 -18.91 8.09 -10.00
N TYR A 69 -18.02 7.16 -9.64
CA TYR A 69 -18.33 5.78 -9.27
C TYR A 69 -17.44 5.31 -8.09
N ALA A 70 -17.31 6.13 -7.04
CA ALA A 70 -16.50 5.82 -5.85
C ALA A 70 -16.79 4.41 -5.30
N GLY A 71 -18.05 4.13 -4.98
CA GLY A 71 -18.49 2.85 -4.42
C GLY A 71 -18.06 1.65 -5.28
N PRO A 72 -18.50 1.55 -6.55
CA PRO A 72 -18.08 0.47 -7.44
C PRO A 72 -16.56 0.32 -7.56
N THR A 73 -15.84 1.44 -7.62
CA THR A 73 -14.36 1.42 -7.69
C THR A 73 -13.75 0.82 -6.42
N GLN A 74 -14.23 1.21 -5.24
CA GLN A 74 -13.80 0.62 -3.96
C GLN A 74 -14.16 -0.87 -3.86
N PHE A 75 -15.33 -1.28 -4.36
CA PHE A 75 -15.72 -2.68 -4.44
C PHE A 75 -14.80 -3.50 -5.38
N PHE A 76 -14.33 -2.92 -6.48
CA PHE A 76 -13.31 -3.56 -7.32
C PHE A 76 -12.01 -3.83 -6.55
N PHE A 77 -11.51 -2.85 -5.79
CA PHE A 77 -10.31 -3.03 -4.97
C PHE A 77 -10.53 -4.00 -3.80
N LEU A 78 -11.71 -4.01 -3.18
CA LEU A 78 -12.10 -5.03 -2.21
C LEU A 78 -12.02 -6.44 -2.82
N GLY A 79 -12.50 -6.62 -4.05
CA GLY A 79 -12.37 -7.88 -4.78
C GLY A 79 -10.92 -8.29 -4.96
N LEU A 80 -10.04 -7.36 -5.31
CA LEU A 80 -8.59 -7.61 -5.42
C LEU A 80 -7.96 -8.02 -4.08
N ILE A 81 -8.26 -7.28 -3.00
CA ILE A 81 -7.73 -7.51 -1.66
C ILE A 81 -8.19 -8.86 -1.10
N ILE A 82 -9.49 -9.16 -1.22
CA ILE A 82 -10.04 -10.45 -0.77
C ILE A 82 -9.49 -11.60 -1.62
N GLY A 83 -9.35 -11.38 -2.93
CA GLY A 83 -8.81 -12.36 -3.86
C GLY A 83 -7.37 -12.80 -3.54
N ILE A 84 -6.56 -11.95 -2.91
CA ILE A 84 -5.18 -12.29 -2.54
C ILE A 84 -5.03 -13.00 -1.19
N LEU A 85 -6.04 -12.94 -0.31
CA LEU A 85 -5.97 -13.56 1.01
C LEU A 85 -5.72 -15.08 0.96
N PRO A 86 -6.41 -15.89 0.13
CA PRO A 86 -6.16 -17.32 0.06
C PRO A 86 -4.70 -17.66 -0.28
N TYR A 87 -4.09 -16.87 -1.18
CA TYR A 87 -2.68 -17.04 -1.53
C TYR A 87 -1.76 -16.73 -0.33
N LEU A 88 -2.00 -15.64 0.39
CA LEU A 88 -1.19 -15.32 1.57
C LEU A 88 -1.25 -16.41 2.63
N PHE A 89 -2.46 -16.93 2.91
CA PHE A 89 -2.64 -18.06 3.84
C PHE A 89 -1.96 -19.33 3.33
N TYR A 90 -2.00 -19.60 2.02
CA TYR A 90 -1.30 -20.73 1.40
C TYR A 90 0.23 -20.59 1.50
N LYS A 91 0.78 -19.44 1.12
CA LYS A 91 2.23 -19.17 1.16
C LYS A 91 2.80 -19.21 2.58
N ALA A 92 2.00 -18.83 3.57
CA ALA A 92 2.36 -18.95 4.98
C ALA A 92 2.27 -20.40 5.51
N ASN A 93 1.73 -21.34 4.72
CA ASN A 93 1.26 -22.65 5.16
C ASN A 93 0.45 -22.56 6.47
N ALA A 94 -0.44 -21.57 6.55
CA ALA A 94 -1.02 -21.12 7.81
C ALA A 94 -1.80 -22.22 8.55
N LYS A 95 -2.39 -23.18 7.81
CA LYS A 95 -3.13 -24.30 8.41
C LYS A 95 -2.27 -25.18 9.32
N GLU A 96 -0.98 -25.31 9.00
CA GLU A 96 -0.05 -26.17 9.75
C GLU A 96 0.89 -25.37 10.65
N THR A 97 1.19 -24.12 10.29
CA THR A 97 2.22 -23.32 10.95
C THR A 97 1.65 -22.32 11.97
N PHE A 98 0.39 -21.89 11.84
CA PHE A 98 -0.16 -20.88 12.74
C PHE A 98 -0.42 -21.47 14.13
N LYS A 99 -0.02 -20.71 15.14
CA LYS A 99 -0.14 -21.01 16.56
C LYS A 99 -0.78 -19.80 17.24
N GLY A 100 -1.09 -19.88 18.53
CA GLY A 100 -1.68 -18.77 19.30
C GLY A 100 -0.94 -17.44 19.09
N ASN A 101 0.39 -17.44 19.13
CA ASN A 101 1.20 -16.24 18.92
C ASN A 101 1.05 -15.66 17.49
N HIS A 102 0.88 -16.50 16.47
CA HIS A 102 0.67 -16.06 15.09
C HIS A 102 -0.74 -15.48 14.91
N ILE A 103 -1.75 -16.08 15.53
CA ILE A 103 -3.11 -15.54 15.55
C ILE A 103 -3.13 -14.17 16.24
N LEU A 104 -2.40 -14.02 17.36
CA LEU A 104 -2.25 -12.74 18.04
C LEU A 104 -1.62 -11.68 17.11
N LEU A 105 -0.55 -12.01 16.38
CA LEU A 105 0.07 -11.10 15.41
C LEU A 105 -0.87 -10.73 14.26
N LEU A 106 -1.68 -11.67 13.78
CA LEU A 106 -2.71 -11.40 12.78
C LEU A 106 -3.75 -10.41 13.33
N ILE A 107 -4.24 -10.63 14.55
CA ILE A 107 -5.18 -9.69 15.20
C ILE A 107 -4.54 -8.32 15.38
N ILE A 108 -3.27 -8.25 15.78
CA ILE A 108 -2.54 -6.99 15.89
C ILE A 108 -2.50 -6.27 14.54
N GLY A 109 -2.13 -6.95 13.45
CA GLY A 109 -2.11 -6.36 12.11
C GLY A 109 -3.50 -5.89 11.66
N LEU A 110 -4.53 -6.70 11.95
CA LEU A 110 -5.93 -6.37 11.64
C LEU A 110 -6.38 -5.13 12.40
N VAL A 111 -6.13 -5.05 13.70
CA VAL A 111 -6.52 -3.89 14.52
C VAL A 111 -5.71 -2.66 14.12
N LEU A 112 -4.41 -2.80 13.84
CA LEU A 112 -3.56 -1.69 13.44
C LEU A 112 -4.09 -1.00 12.19
N VAL A 113 -4.49 -1.78 11.17
CA VAL A 113 -5.03 -1.22 9.92
C VAL A 113 -6.53 -0.96 10.01
N GLY A 114 -7.31 -1.86 10.60
CA GLY A 114 -8.77 -1.71 10.70
C GLY A 114 -9.21 -0.57 11.61
N SER A 115 -8.43 -0.25 12.66
CA SER A 115 -8.71 0.90 13.53
C SER A 115 -8.64 2.24 12.80
N MET A 116 -7.97 2.26 11.64
CA MET A 116 -7.85 3.43 10.78
C MET A 116 -9.22 3.94 10.28
N MET A 117 -10.24 3.08 10.16
CA MET A 117 -11.58 3.54 9.76
C MET A 117 -12.24 4.47 10.78
N PHE A 118 -11.79 4.42 12.04
CA PHE A 118 -12.32 5.26 13.12
C PHE A 118 -11.51 6.54 13.32
N LEU A 119 -10.39 6.68 12.62
CA LEU A 119 -9.63 7.92 12.59
C LEU A 119 -10.37 8.86 11.66
N ASN A 120 -11.19 9.75 12.24
CA ASN A 120 -11.81 10.81 11.49
C ASN A 120 -10.72 11.66 10.85
N GLU A 121 -10.83 11.86 9.54
CA GLU A 121 -10.21 12.96 8.80
C GLU A 121 -10.84 14.27 9.31
N GLY A 122 -10.59 14.65 10.56
CA GLY A 122 -10.87 16.01 11.01
C GLY A 122 -10.21 16.99 10.04
N GLU A 123 -10.65 18.25 10.04
CA GLU A 123 -10.07 19.32 9.21
C GLU A 123 -8.59 19.52 9.55
N LEU A 124 -7.73 18.65 9.02
CA LEU A 124 -6.30 18.76 9.13
C LEU A 124 -5.92 19.93 8.24
N GLU A 125 -5.53 21.03 8.87
CA GLU A 125 -5.08 22.20 8.16
C GLU A 125 -3.66 22.01 7.62
N GLU A 126 -3.39 22.63 6.47
CA GLU A 126 -2.04 22.73 5.94
C GLU A 126 -1.14 23.49 6.93
N ILE A 127 0.06 22.97 7.17
CA ILE A 127 1.09 23.67 7.95
C ILE A 127 1.66 24.78 7.07
N THR A 128 1.23 26.02 7.31
CA THR A 128 1.67 27.20 6.55
C THR A 128 3.00 27.77 7.07
N ASN A 129 3.30 27.59 8.35
CA ASN A 129 4.54 28.08 8.97
C ASN A 129 5.68 27.07 8.79
N MET A 130 6.50 27.31 7.77
CA MET A 130 7.65 26.48 7.43
C MET A 130 8.88 26.88 8.25
N ASN A 131 9.23 26.05 9.23
CA ASN A 131 10.45 26.19 10.02
C ASN A 131 11.26 24.88 10.03
N MET A 132 12.44 24.88 10.66
CA MET A 132 13.30 23.70 10.70
C MET A 132 12.60 22.47 11.32
N SER A 133 11.78 22.65 12.35
CA SER A 133 11.02 21.54 12.94
C SER A 133 9.97 20.96 11.99
N THR A 134 9.30 21.80 11.19
CA THR A 134 8.35 21.34 10.15
C THR A 134 9.08 20.52 9.11
N TYR A 135 10.26 20.95 8.64
CA TYR A 135 11.06 20.17 7.70
C TYR A 135 11.56 18.85 8.28
N LEU A 136 11.98 18.83 9.56
CA LEU A 136 12.34 17.59 10.24
C LEU A 136 11.14 16.64 10.39
N LEU A 137 9.97 17.18 10.70
CA LEU A 137 8.71 16.42 10.75
C LEU A 137 8.38 15.84 9.37
N LEU A 138 8.46 16.63 8.30
CA LEU A 138 8.19 16.18 6.93
C LEU A 138 9.17 15.09 6.48
N PHE A 139 10.45 15.24 6.79
CA PHE A 139 11.47 14.23 6.56
C PHE A 139 11.16 12.94 7.32
N GLY A 140 10.90 13.03 8.63
CA GLY A 140 10.56 11.89 9.48
C GLY A 140 9.27 11.20 9.05
N SER A 141 8.28 11.97 8.62
CA SER A 141 7.01 11.47 8.11
C SER A 141 7.21 10.70 6.82
N GLY A 142 8.01 11.23 5.88
CA GLY A 142 8.40 10.53 4.66
C GLY A 142 9.14 9.22 4.96
N PHE A 143 10.07 9.26 5.93
CA PHE A 143 10.80 8.07 6.39
C PHE A 143 9.86 7.00 6.95
N ILE A 144 8.90 7.35 7.80
CA ILE A 144 7.95 6.38 8.37
C ILE A 144 6.96 5.89 7.31
N ALA A 145 6.44 6.79 6.47
CA ALA A 145 5.49 6.46 5.40
C ALA A 145 6.10 5.50 4.35
N SER A 146 7.42 5.50 4.18
CA SER A 146 8.10 4.51 3.33
C SER A 146 7.88 3.06 3.76
N ALA A 147 7.62 2.80 5.05
CA ALA A 147 7.30 1.46 5.54
C ALA A 147 6.01 0.94 4.91
N ALA A 148 5.02 1.81 4.69
CA ALA A 148 3.75 1.47 4.07
C ALA A 148 3.85 1.29 2.54
N MET A 149 4.85 1.89 1.88
CA MET A 149 5.14 1.61 0.47
C MET A 149 5.67 0.17 0.27
N ILE A 150 6.26 -0.39 1.32
CA ILE A 150 6.82 -1.73 1.33
C ILE A 150 5.82 -2.73 1.91
N LEU A 151 5.19 -2.45 3.04
CA LEU A 151 4.31 -3.40 3.72
C LEU A 151 2.93 -3.49 3.02
N PRO A 152 2.47 -4.69 2.64
CA PRO A 152 1.14 -4.87 2.09
C PRO A 152 0.06 -4.56 3.14
N GLY A 153 -1.02 -3.93 2.69
CA GLY A 153 -2.19 -3.60 3.52
C GLY A 153 -2.18 -2.21 4.16
N ILE A 154 -1.10 -1.43 4.08
CA ILE A 154 -1.03 -0.05 4.61
C ILE A 154 -0.67 0.93 3.50
N SER A 155 -1.40 2.03 3.34
CA SER A 155 -1.03 3.10 2.39
C SER A 155 -0.09 4.13 3.01
N GLY A 156 0.93 4.56 2.26
CA GLY A 156 1.84 5.65 2.67
C GLY A 156 1.11 6.97 2.86
N SER A 157 0.14 7.30 2.01
CA SER A 157 -0.70 8.50 2.16
C SER A 157 -1.49 8.47 3.47
N PHE A 158 -1.91 7.29 3.90
CA PHE A 158 -2.64 7.13 5.16
C PHE A 158 -1.74 7.33 6.38
N ILE A 159 -0.51 6.83 6.36
CA ILE A 159 0.47 7.13 7.43
C ILE A 159 0.71 8.65 7.53
N LEU A 160 0.80 9.34 6.39
CA LEU A 160 0.96 10.80 6.37
C LEU A 160 -0.29 11.53 6.91
N LEU A 161 -1.50 10.99 6.69
CA LEU A 161 -2.75 11.49 7.27
C LEU A 161 -2.76 11.34 8.79
N ILE A 162 -2.38 10.18 9.33
CA ILE A 162 -2.29 9.95 10.78
C ILE A 162 -1.31 10.92 11.43
N ILE A 163 -0.16 11.17 10.79
CA ILE A 163 0.84 12.10 11.31
C ILE A 163 0.36 13.56 11.18
N GLY A 164 -0.64 13.83 10.35
CA GLY A 164 -1.22 15.16 10.16
C GLY A 164 -0.51 16.03 9.11
N VAL A 165 0.38 15.45 8.30
CA VAL A 165 1.18 16.19 7.30
C VAL A 165 0.70 16.00 5.86
N TYR A 166 -0.31 15.14 5.64
CA TYR A 166 -0.83 14.87 4.30
C TYR A 166 -1.36 16.12 3.58
N PRO A 167 -2.16 17.02 4.19
CA PRO A 167 -2.61 18.24 3.52
C PRO A 167 -1.44 19.11 3.04
N THR A 168 -0.41 19.28 3.85
CA THR A 168 0.82 20.02 3.51
C THR A 168 1.55 19.40 2.32
N ILE A 169 1.72 18.08 2.31
CA ILE A 169 2.38 17.38 1.21
C ILE A 169 1.52 17.40 -0.06
N ASN A 170 0.20 17.23 0.07
CA ASN A 170 -0.72 17.29 -1.06
C ASN A 170 -0.73 18.69 -1.69
N ASN A 171 -0.80 19.76 -0.89
CA ASN A 171 -0.66 21.12 -1.39
C ASN A 171 0.70 21.33 -2.08
N ALA A 172 1.78 20.82 -1.49
CA ALA A 172 3.11 20.89 -2.11
C ALA A 172 3.20 20.19 -3.47
N ILE A 173 2.44 19.12 -3.70
CA ILE A 173 2.35 18.47 -5.02
C ILE A 173 1.61 19.37 -6.01
N VAL A 174 0.47 19.95 -5.61
CA VAL A 174 -0.36 20.81 -6.46
C VAL A 174 0.37 22.10 -6.85
N GLU A 175 0.99 22.76 -5.88
CA GLU A 175 1.71 24.04 -6.04
C GLU A 175 3.19 23.84 -6.41
N ILE A 176 3.66 22.59 -6.54
CA ILE A 176 5.05 22.25 -6.86
C ILE A 176 6.04 22.93 -5.88
N LYS A 177 5.77 22.83 -4.58
CA LYS A 177 6.67 23.33 -3.51
C LYS A 177 7.88 22.42 -3.38
N LEU A 178 8.92 22.71 -4.16
CA LEU A 178 10.10 21.83 -4.31
C LEU A 178 10.86 21.58 -3.01
N ASP A 179 10.85 22.53 -2.07
CA ASP A 179 11.45 22.40 -0.74
C ASP A 179 10.78 21.30 0.10
N VAL A 180 9.45 21.33 0.22
CA VAL A 180 8.65 20.31 0.90
C VAL A 180 8.81 18.95 0.20
N LEU A 181 8.65 18.93 -1.13
CA LEU A 181 8.76 17.71 -1.91
C LEU A 181 10.15 17.08 -1.84
N ALA A 182 11.22 17.88 -1.88
CA ALA A 182 12.58 17.39 -1.76
C ALA A 182 12.84 16.81 -0.37
N VAL A 183 12.47 17.51 0.71
CA VAL A 183 12.72 17.05 2.08
C VAL A 183 11.93 15.77 2.39
N THR A 184 10.64 15.75 2.08
CA THR A 184 9.81 14.54 2.23
C THR A 184 10.32 13.41 1.33
N GLY A 185 10.69 13.71 0.08
CA GLY A 185 11.22 12.74 -0.87
C GLY A 185 12.52 12.09 -0.41
N ILE A 186 13.46 12.86 0.14
CA ILE A 186 14.70 12.32 0.73
C ILE A 186 14.37 11.42 1.92
N GLY A 187 13.42 11.83 2.78
CA GLY A 187 12.90 10.99 3.87
C GLY A 187 12.37 9.64 3.37
N ILE A 188 11.53 9.67 2.33
CA ILE A 188 10.99 8.45 1.68
C ILE A 188 12.12 7.58 1.13
N LEU A 189 13.08 8.13 0.39
CA LEU A 189 14.18 7.36 -0.21
C LEU A 189 15.05 6.66 0.84
N ILE A 190 15.44 7.38 1.88
CA ILE A 190 16.23 6.82 2.99
C ILE A 190 15.39 5.78 3.76
N GLY A 191 14.13 6.09 4.00
CA GLY A 191 13.18 5.20 4.65
C GLY A 191 12.99 3.89 3.88
N LEU A 192 12.77 3.94 2.56
CA LEU A 192 12.59 2.76 1.70
C LEU A 192 13.77 1.80 1.82
N VAL A 193 14.99 2.35 1.82
CA VAL A 193 16.22 1.56 2.02
C VAL A 193 16.23 0.91 3.40
N PHE A 194 15.95 1.67 4.46
CA PHE A 194 16.01 1.15 5.81
C PHE A 194 14.91 0.12 6.08
N MET A 195 13.67 0.45 5.73
CA MET A 195 12.50 -0.38 5.92
C MET A 195 12.57 -1.66 5.08
N SER A 196 13.10 -1.60 3.86
CA SER A 196 13.26 -2.82 3.03
C SER A 196 14.25 -3.81 3.66
N LYS A 197 15.32 -3.33 4.30
CA LYS A 197 16.24 -4.18 5.07
C LYS A 197 15.57 -4.79 6.28
N MET A 198 14.83 -3.97 7.02
CA MET A 198 14.10 -4.42 8.22
C MET A 198 13.06 -5.49 7.86
N VAL A 199 12.24 -5.24 6.84
CA VAL A 199 11.21 -6.18 6.37
C VAL A 199 11.84 -7.47 5.85
N ASN A 200 12.90 -7.39 5.05
CA ASN A 200 13.64 -8.56 4.55
C ASN A 200 14.25 -9.39 5.69
N TYR A 201 14.76 -8.76 6.73
CA TYR A 201 15.25 -9.45 7.92
C TYR A 201 14.13 -10.26 8.59
N PHE A 202 12.95 -9.66 8.80
CA PHE A 202 11.79 -10.35 9.36
C PHE A 202 11.29 -11.49 8.45
N PHE A 203 11.23 -11.28 7.14
CA PHE A 203 10.85 -12.33 6.20
C PHE A 203 11.81 -13.53 6.21
N LYS A 204 13.12 -13.31 6.41
CA LYS A 204 14.12 -14.40 6.45
C LYS A 204 14.19 -15.10 7.79
N ARG A 205 14.04 -14.38 8.90
CA ARG A 205 14.24 -14.92 10.26
C ARG A 205 12.94 -15.34 10.94
N TYR A 206 11.83 -14.68 10.62
CA TYR A 206 10.52 -14.80 11.26
C TYR A 206 9.41 -14.91 10.21
N THR A 207 9.60 -15.76 9.20
CA THR A 207 8.75 -15.85 8.00
C THR A 207 7.26 -16.02 8.33
N ILE A 208 6.91 -17.00 9.17
CA ILE A 208 5.52 -17.32 9.53
C ILE A 208 4.88 -16.14 10.30
N ALA A 209 5.61 -15.57 11.26
CA ALA A 209 5.14 -14.40 12.02
C ALA A 209 4.94 -13.16 11.13
N THR A 210 5.82 -12.96 10.16
CA THR A 210 5.73 -11.86 9.18
C THR A 210 4.52 -12.03 8.27
N TYR A 211 4.25 -13.24 7.79
CA TYR A 211 3.01 -13.51 7.06
C TYR A 211 1.77 -13.32 7.92
N ALA A 212 1.79 -13.74 9.18
CA ALA A 212 0.65 -13.57 10.08
C ALA A 212 0.25 -12.09 10.25
N ILE A 213 1.22 -11.21 10.53
CA ILE A 213 0.94 -9.77 10.65
C ILE A 213 0.51 -9.16 9.30
N ILE A 214 1.13 -9.56 8.18
CA ILE A 214 0.75 -9.11 6.83
C ILE A 214 -0.69 -9.49 6.49
N ILE A 215 -1.07 -10.74 6.74
CA ILE A 215 -2.45 -11.20 6.54
C ILE A 215 -3.39 -10.37 7.40
N GLY A 216 -3.02 -10.12 8.66
CA GLY A 216 -3.74 -9.21 9.55
C GLY A 216 -3.96 -7.84 8.92
N MET A 217 -2.88 -7.19 8.47
CA MET A 217 -2.94 -5.86 7.83
C MET A 217 -3.80 -5.85 6.57
N VAL A 218 -3.69 -6.88 5.73
CA VAL A 218 -4.52 -7.02 4.52
C VAL A 218 -6.00 -7.21 4.87
N ILE A 219 -6.32 -8.01 5.89
CA ILE A 219 -7.71 -8.13 6.39
C ILE A 219 -8.19 -6.79 6.97
N GLY A 220 -7.35 -6.10 7.74
CA GLY A 220 -7.67 -4.77 8.27
C GLY A 220 -7.99 -3.76 7.16
N SER A 221 -7.27 -3.80 6.04
CA SER A 221 -7.50 -2.91 4.89
C SER A 221 -8.87 -3.11 4.23
N ILE A 222 -9.49 -4.28 4.38
CA ILE A 222 -10.87 -4.52 3.90
C ILE A 222 -11.84 -3.55 4.59
N PHE A 223 -11.69 -3.32 5.89
CA PHE A 223 -12.54 -2.41 6.65
C PHE A 223 -12.32 -0.95 6.26
N VAL A 224 -11.07 -0.58 5.96
CA VAL A 224 -10.71 0.78 5.53
C VAL A 224 -11.24 1.09 4.13
N VAL A 225 -11.17 0.13 3.20
CA VAL A 225 -11.59 0.32 1.80
C VAL A 225 -13.11 0.18 1.64
N PHE A 226 -13.80 -0.52 2.55
CA PHE A 226 -15.23 -0.77 2.44
C PHE A 226 -16.07 0.51 2.58
N PRO A 227 -16.78 0.95 1.52
CA PRO A 227 -17.49 2.22 1.53
C PRO A 227 -18.89 2.16 2.14
N GLY A 228 -19.27 1.03 2.72
CA GLY A 228 -20.66 0.76 3.08
C GLY A 228 -21.50 0.23 1.91
N TRP A 229 -22.77 -0.07 2.18
CA TRP A 229 -23.67 -0.58 1.17
C TRP A 229 -24.26 0.55 0.32
N PRO A 230 -24.27 0.45 -1.03
CA PRO A 230 -24.87 1.47 -1.88
C PRO A 230 -26.36 1.63 -1.59
N ALA A 231 -26.82 2.89 -1.48
CA ALA A 231 -28.24 3.20 -1.25
C ALA A 231 -29.13 2.91 -2.46
N SER A 232 -28.57 2.92 -3.68
CA SER A 232 -29.31 2.66 -4.92
C SER A 232 -29.01 1.27 -5.50
N ILE A 233 -30.06 0.62 -6.01
CA ILE A 233 -29.97 -0.74 -6.58
C ILE A 233 -28.98 -0.78 -7.76
N ASN A 234 -29.00 0.24 -8.62
CA ASN A 234 -28.09 0.32 -9.78
C ASN A 234 -26.62 0.39 -9.36
N LEU A 235 -26.30 1.19 -8.34
CA LEU A 235 -24.94 1.25 -7.79
C LEU A 235 -24.59 -0.05 -7.07
N GLY A 236 -25.54 -0.68 -6.39
CA GLY A 236 -25.38 -2.01 -5.78
C GLY A 236 -24.98 -3.07 -6.80
N LEU A 237 -25.72 -3.17 -7.91
CA LEU A 237 -25.40 -4.11 -9.00
C LEU A 237 -24.04 -3.82 -9.62
N LEU A 238 -23.74 -2.54 -9.89
CA LEU A 238 -22.45 -2.13 -10.45
C LEU A 238 -21.30 -2.47 -9.49
N SER A 239 -21.47 -2.26 -8.18
CA SER A 239 -20.50 -2.65 -7.15
C SER A 239 -20.28 -4.16 -7.07
N ILE A 240 -21.33 -4.98 -7.19
CA ILE A 240 -21.20 -6.44 -7.23
C ILE A 240 -20.41 -6.88 -8.46
N VAL A 241 -20.72 -6.32 -9.63
CA VAL A 241 -19.98 -6.61 -10.88
C VAL A 241 -18.52 -6.17 -10.76
N ALA A 242 -18.28 -4.98 -10.22
CA ALA A 242 -16.93 -4.46 -10.00
C ALA A 242 -16.14 -5.33 -9.02
N PHE A 243 -16.75 -5.77 -7.92
CA PHE A 243 -16.16 -6.71 -6.97
C PHE A 243 -15.80 -8.04 -7.63
N ALA A 244 -16.72 -8.63 -8.39
CA ALA A 244 -16.48 -9.88 -9.11
C ALA A 244 -15.35 -9.73 -10.15
N ALA A 245 -15.29 -8.60 -10.84
CA ALA A 245 -14.21 -8.27 -11.77
C ALA A 245 -12.87 -8.16 -11.04
N GLY A 246 -12.82 -7.49 -9.89
CA GLY A 246 -11.62 -7.39 -9.05
C GLY A 246 -11.15 -8.75 -8.54
N LEU A 247 -12.07 -9.58 -8.06
CA LEU A 247 -11.76 -10.93 -7.58
C LEU A 247 -11.24 -11.83 -8.71
N THR A 248 -11.86 -11.73 -9.90
CA THR A 248 -11.41 -12.45 -11.10
C THR A 248 -10.03 -11.97 -11.53
N ALA A 249 -9.78 -10.67 -11.52
CA ALA A 249 -8.47 -10.11 -11.84
C ALA A 249 -7.39 -10.62 -10.87
N ALA A 250 -7.66 -10.63 -9.56
CA ALA A 250 -6.73 -11.21 -8.57
C ALA A 250 -6.47 -12.70 -8.83
N TYR A 251 -7.51 -13.46 -9.16
CA TYR A 251 -7.39 -14.89 -9.46
C TYR A 251 -6.53 -15.16 -10.69
N VAL A 252 -6.78 -14.43 -11.78
CA VAL A 252 -6.04 -14.55 -13.05
C VAL A 252 -4.59 -14.13 -12.86
N LEU A 253 -4.36 -12.97 -12.24
CA LEU A 253 -3.01 -12.45 -12.02
C LEU A 253 -2.20 -13.33 -11.07
N GLY A 254 -2.84 -13.89 -10.03
CA GLY A 254 -2.20 -14.87 -9.17
C GLY A 254 -1.71 -16.09 -9.97
N ARG A 255 -2.56 -16.69 -10.81
CA ARG A 255 -2.20 -17.89 -11.58
C ARG A 255 -0.97 -17.74 -12.48
N VAL A 256 -0.71 -16.54 -13.02
CA VAL A 256 0.41 -16.30 -13.97
C VAL A 256 1.79 -16.53 -13.33
N GLU A 257 1.90 -16.49 -12.01
CA GLU A 257 3.16 -16.73 -11.31
C GLU A 257 3.20 -18.06 -10.55
N TYR A 258 2.13 -18.84 -10.62
CA TYR A 258 2.00 -20.16 -9.97
C TYR A 258 2.09 -21.35 -10.96
N VAL A 259 2.48 -21.09 -12.22
CA VAL A 259 2.81 -22.11 -13.24
C VAL A 259 4.28 -21.93 -13.63
#